data_AF-A0A961DR56-F1
#
_entry.id   AF-A0A961DR56-F1
#
_cell.length_a   1.000
_cell.length_b   1.000
_cell.length_c   1.000
_cell.angle_alpha   90.00
_cell.angle_beta   90.00
_cell.angle_gamma   90.00
#
_symmetry.space_group_name_H-M   'P 1'
#
loop_
_entity.id
_entity.type
_entity.pdbx_description
1 polymer ?
#
loop_
_entity_poly.entity_id
_entity_poly.type
_entity_poly.pdbx_seq_one_letter_code
_entity_poly.pdbx_strand_id
1 'polypeptide(L)'
;MDAQGPGSQQGTTASAGTSAASPTHRDGPMLFVESIDHPVCDPDDYHHVSRVLRVPDGSPIVVCDGAGRWRRATFGPEPTGAGVVYRSPRRSPAIAVAFALIKG
;
A
#
# COMPACT_ATOMS: atom_id res chain seq x y z
N MET A 1 14.71 7.16 -56.06
CA MET A 1 13.76 7.71 -55.07
C MET A 1 13.64 6.65 -54.00
N ASP A 2 14.64 6.64 -53.13
CA ASP A 2 14.76 5.72 -51.99
C ASP A 2 13.86 6.19 -50.85
N ALA A 3 13.19 5.25 -50.17
CA ALA A 3 12.89 5.33 -48.74
C ALA A 3 12.33 4.00 -48.20
N GLN A 4 13.14 3.35 -47.36
CA GLN A 4 12.81 2.69 -46.09
C GLN A 4 11.50 1.86 -45.89
N GLY A 5 11.68 0.57 -45.55
CA GLY A 5 10.95 -0.05 -44.42
C GLY A 5 11.55 0.38 -43.06
N PRO A 6 11.20 -0.17 -41.88
CA PRO A 6 10.39 -1.36 -41.56
C PRO A 6 9.40 -1.15 -40.37
N GLY A 7 8.73 -2.20 -39.87
CA GLY A 7 8.02 -2.09 -38.58
C GLY A 7 7.13 -3.26 -38.17
N SER A 8 7.70 -4.47 -38.03
CA SER A 8 7.03 -5.58 -37.34
C SER A 8 6.82 -5.21 -35.87
N GLN A 9 5.59 -4.87 -35.48
CA GLN A 9 5.23 -4.76 -34.07
C GLN A 9 5.02 -6.16 -33.50
N GLN A 10 6.12 -6.78 -33.06
CA GLN A 10 6.06 -7.90 -32.14
C GLN A 10 5.57 -7.33 -30.80
N GLY A 11 4.28 -7.54 -30.53
CA GLY A 11 3.72 -7.34 -29.20
C GLY A 11 4.39 -8.31 -28.24
N THR A 12 5.34 -7.81 -27.46
CA THR A 12 5.83 -8.49 -26.26
C THR A 12 4.64 -8.67 -25.34
N THR A 13 4.04 -9.86 -25.35
CA THR A 13 3.13 -10.29 -24.29
C THR A 13 3.97 -10.40 -23.03
N ALA A 14 3.90 -9.38 -22.17
CA ALA A 14 4.37 -9.50 -20.81
C ALA A 14 3.54 -10.61 -20.15
N SER A 15 4.17 -11.75 -19.86
CA SER A 15 3.57 -12.82 -19.08
C SER A 15 3.01 -12.23 -17.79
N ALA A 16 1.70 -12.34 -17.61
CA ALA A 16 1.02 -12.02 -16.38
C ALA A 16 1.47 -13.03 -15.32
N GLY A 17 2.61 -12.78 -14.69
CA GLY A 17 2.93 -13.38 -13.40
C GLY A 17 1.78 -13.05 -12.46
N THR A 18 1.27 -14.05 -11.75
CA THR A 18 0.16 -13.92 -10.79
C THR A 18 0.39 -12.70 -9.91
N SER A 19 -0.29 -11.59 -10.21
CA SER A 19 -0.27 -10.42 -9.35
C SER A 19 -0.91 -10.87 -8.05
N ALA A 20 -0.11 -11.05 -7.00
CA ALA A 20 -0.65 -11.26 -5.67
C ALA A 20 -1.71 -10.17 -5.41
N ALA A 21 -2.87 -10.57 -4.86
CA ALA A 21 -3.94 -9.61 -4.63
C ALA A 21 -3.44 -8.51 -3.67
N SER A 22 -3.91 -7.27 -3.90
CA SER A 22 -3.64 -6.15 -3.00
C SER A 22 -4.08 -6.52 -1.57
N PRO A 23 -3.42 -5.98 -0.53
CA PRO A 23 -3.81 -6.22 0.85
C PRO A 23 -5.28 -5.89 1.09
N THR A 24 -5.92 -6.68 1.94
CA THR A 24 -7.32 -6.56 2.35
C THR A 24 -7.38 -6.48 3.87
N HIS A 25 -8.56 -6.22 4.45
CA HIS A 25 -8.75 -6.23 5.91
C HIS A 25 -8.40 -7.58 6.58
N ARG A 26 -8.27 -8.67 5.81
CA ARG A 26 -7.88 -9.99 6.30
C ARG A 26 -6.38 -10.12 6.56
N ASP A 27 -5.58 -9.17 6.07
CA ASP A 27 -4.11 -9.17 6.22
C ASP A 27 -3.64 -8.53 7.55
N GLY A 28 -4.57 -8.19 8.44
CA GLY A 28 -4.30 -7.59 9.74
C GLY A 28 -4.64 -6.10 9.80
N PRO A 29 -4.42 -5.45 10.96
CA PRO A 29 -4.62 -4.02 11.10
C PRO A 29 -3.66 -3.24 10.20
N MET A 30 -4.09 -2.04 9.82
CA MET A 30 -3.33 -1.14 8.97
C MET A 30 -2.66 -0.06 9.80
N LEU A 31 -1.40 0.21 9.53
CA LEU A 31 -0.61 1.28 10.11
C LEU A 31 -0.20 2.28 9.03
N PHE A 32 -0.34 3.57 9.32
CA PHE A 32 0.23 4.62 8.48
C PHE A 32 1.70 4.78 8.82
N VAL A 33 2.53 4.88 7.80
CA VAL A 33 3.97 5.09 7.93
C VAL A 33 4.42 6.16 6.96
N GLU A 34 5.45 6.92 7.34
CA GLU A 34 6.03 7.92 6.45
C GLU A 34 6.74 7.28 5.24
N SER A 35 7.37 6.12 5.45
CA SER A 35 8.09 5.36 4.42
C SER A 35 7.71 3.89 4.41
N ILE A 36 7.23 3.38 3.27
CA ILE A 36 6.99 1.95 3.05
C ILE A 36 8.30 1.15 3.06
N ASP A 37 9.39 1.78 2.63
CA ASP A 37 10.68 1.13 2.42
C ASP A 37 11.48 1.04 3.73
N HIS A 38 11.26 1.98 4.64
CA HIS A 38 11.80 2.00 6.01
C HIS A 38 10.69 2.37 7.01
N PRO A 39 9.74 1.46 7.26
CA PRO A 39 8.59 1.76 8.10
C PRO A 39 9.01 1.88 9.57
N VAL A 40 8.55 2.95 10.20
CA VAL A 40 8.66 3.19 11.64
C VAL A 40 7.25 3.44 12.15
N CYS A 41 6.88 2.78 13.23
CA CYS A 41 5.58 2.99 13.87
C CYS A 41 5.65 4.24 14.75
N ASP A 42 4.69 5.16 14.59
CA ASP A 42 4.53 6.24 15.57
C ASP A 42 4.26 5.64 16.97
N PRO A 43 4.85 6.19 18.05
CA PRO A 43 4.67 5.65 19.40
C PRO A 43 3.20 5.56 19.85
N ASP A 44 2.36 6.53 19.46
CA ASP A 44 0.94 6.53 19.82
C ASP A 44 0.19 5.43 19.05
N ASP A 45 0.52 5.24 17.77
CA ASP A 45 -0.01 4.14 16.96
C ASP A 45 0.46 2.78 17.49
N TYR A 46 1.73 2.66 17.89
CA TYR A 46 2.26 1.44 18.51
C TYR A 46 1.52 1.13 19.81
N HIS A 47 1.30 2.13 20.66
CA HIS A 47 0.52 1.97 21.89
C HIS A 47 -0.90 1.52 21.59
N HIS A 48 -1.58 2.18 20.65
CA HIS A 48 -2.93 1.84 20.24
C HIS A 48 -3.02 0.39 19.75
N VAL A 49 -2.13 -0.02 18.84
CA VAL A 49 -2.14 -1.36 18.25
C VAL A 49 -1.74 -2.44 19.26
N SER A 50 -0.69 -2.24 20.06
CA SER A 50 -0.19 -3.24 21.02
C SER A 50 -1.04 -3.35 22.28
N ARG A 51 -1.64 -2.26 22.79
CA ARG A 51 -2.36 -2.26 24.06
C ARG A 51 -3.87 -2.24 23.90
N VAL A 52 -4.39 -1.37 23.05
CA VAL A 52 -5.84 -1.21 22.88
C VAL A 52 -6.38 -2.31 21.98
N LEU A 53 -5.76 -2.52 20.82
CA LEU A 53 -6.12 -3.61 19.91
C LEU A 53 -5.48 -4.95 20.30
N ARG A 54 -4.51 -4.94 21.22
CA ARG A 54 -3.85 -6.13 21.80
C ARG A 54 -3.18 -7.01 20.75
N VAL A 55 -2.64 -6.40 19.71
CA VAL A 55 -1.91 -7.09 18.65
C VAL A 55 -0.50 -7.41 19.15
N PRO A 56 -0.09 -8.69 19.21
CA PRO A 56 1.26 -9.05 19.62
C PRO A 56 2.31 -8.60 18.60
N ASP A 57 3.51 -8.26 19.07
CA ASP A 57 4.69 -8.16 18.20
C ASP A 57 4.87 -9.46 17.41
N GLY A 58 5.32 -9.35 16.16
CA GLY A 58 5.40 -10.49 15.25
C GLY A 58 4.10 -10.80 14.49
N SER A 59 2.98 -10.13 14.80
CA SER A 59 1.71 -10.34 14.10
C SER A 59 1.70 -9.76 12.68
N PRO A 60 0.96 -10.35 11.74
CA PRO A 60 0.78 -9.78 10.42
C PRO A 60 -0.02 -8.46 10.47
N ILE A 61 0.47 -7.47 9.73
CA ILE A 61 -0.13 -6.15 9.55
C ILE A 61 0.03 -5.68 8.10
N VAL A 62 -0.58 -4.55 7.78
CA VAL A 62 -0.35 -3.81 6.53
C VAL A 62 0.18 -2.42 6.87
N VAL A 63 1.27 -2.00 6.23
CA VAL A 63 1.75 -0.61 6.28
C VAL A 63 1.33 0.14 5.02
N CYS A 64 0.93 1.40 5.14
CA CYS A 64 0.54 2.26 4.03
C CYS A 64 1.13 3.68 4.17
N ASP A 65 1.38 4.35 3.03
CA ASP A 65 1.93 5.72 3.01
C ASP A 65 0.86 6.81 2.81
N GLY A 66 -0.42 6.44 2.74
CA GLY A 66 -1.51 7.35 2.39
C GLY A 66 -1.50 7.90 0.95
N ALA A 67 -0.44 7.64 0.17
CA ALA A 67 -0.31 8.00 -1.24
C ALA A 67 -0.65 6.84 -2.18
N GLY A 68 -1.34 5.82 -1.65
CA GLY A 68 -1.81 4.66 -2.39
C GLY A 68 -0.77 3.54 -2.51
N ARG A 69 0.35 3.58 -1.79
CA ARG A 69 1.25 2.44 -1.65
C ARG A 69 0.96 1.72 -0.34
N TRP A 70 1.10 0.41 -0.38
CA TRP A 70 0.92 -0.45 0.79
C TRP A 70 1.74 -1.73 0.66
N ARG A 71 2.16 -2.28 1.79
CA ARG A 71 2.96 -3.51 1.88
C ARG A 71 2.50 -4.31 3.09
N ARG A 72 2.45 -5.64 2.96
CA ARG A 72 2.29 -6.52 4.13
C ARG A 72 3.54 -6.42 4.99
N ALA A 73 3.42 -6.52 6.30
CA ALA A 73 4.55 -6.44 7.22
C ALA A 73 4.29 -7.26 8.49
N THR A 74 5.33 -7.37 9.30
CA THR A 74 5.27 -7.93 10.64
C THR A 74 5.31 -6.80 11.67
N PHE A 75 4.39 -6.81 12.63
CA PHE A 75 4.24 -5.76 13.64
C PHE A 75 5.42 -5.71 14.61
N GLY A 76 5.76 -4.48 14.99
CA GLY A 76 6.79 -4.09 15.92
C GLY A 76 7.01 -2.58 15.85
N PRO A 77 7.91 -2.01 16.66
CA PRO A 77 8.25 -0.58 16.60
C PRO A 77 8.84 -0.18 15.24
N GLU A 78 9.60 -1.08 14.61
CA GLU A 78 10.09 -0.97 13.24
C GLU A 78 9.53 -2.16 12.42
N PRO A 79 8.36 -2.00 11.78
CA PRO A 79 7.74 -3.10 11.04
C PRO A 79 8.66 -3.71 9.99
N THR A 80 8.73 -5.04 9.93
CA THR A 80 9.51 -5.69 8.86
C THR A 80 8.62 -5.91 7.64
N GLY A 81 8.89 -5.21 6.55
CA GLY A 81 8.15 -5.35 5.29
C GLY A 81 8.28 -6.75 4.70
N ALA A 82 7.17 -7.30 4.19
CA ALA A 82 7.09 -8.61 3.56
C ALA A 82 6.56 -8.52 2.12
N GLY A 83 7.27 -9.18 1.20
CA GLY A 83 6.86 -9.27 -0.20
C GLY A 83 6.90 -7.94 -0.95
N VAL A 84 5.98 -7.79 -1.91
CA VAL A 84 5.97 -6.67 -2.86
C VAL A 84 5.22 -5.45 -2.31
N VAL A 85 5.59 -4.26 -2.81
CA VAL A 85 4.77 -3.05 -2.63
C VAL A 85 3.65 -3.08 -3.64
N TYR A 86 2.41 -2.99 -3.16
CA TYR A 86 1.25 -2.81 -4.04
C TYR A 86 0.95 -1.31 -4.18
N ARG A 87 0.40 -0.95 -5.35
CA ARG A 87 -0.03 0.42 -5.66
C ARG A 87 -1.50 0.42 -6.04
N SER A 88 -2.27 1.27 -5.39
CA SER A 88 -3.64 1.57 -5.74
C SER A 88 -3.69 2.74 -6.72
N PRO A 89 -4.33 2.61 -7.89
CA PRO A 89 -4.54 3.76 -8.75
C PRO A 89 -5.51 4.74 -8.08
N ARG A 90 -5.29 6.04 -8.31
CA ARG A 90 -6.24 7.07 -7.89
C ARG A 90 -7.59 6.81 -8.56
N ARG A 91 -8.67 6.88 -7.79
CA ARG A 91 -10.03 6.71 -8.33
C ARG A 91 -10.37 7.85 -9.30
N SER A 92 -11.02 7.50 -10.40
CA SER A 92 -11.55 8.43 -11.40
C SER A 92 -13.05 8.18 -11.59
N PRO A 93 -13.91 9.22 -11.56
CA PRO A 93 -13.55 10.62 -11.31
C PRO A 93 -13.11 10.87 -9.86
N ALA A 94 -12.41 11.98 -9.62
CA ALA A 94 -12.13 12.43 -8.27
C ALA A 94 -13.43 12.96 -7.63
N ILE A 95 -13.76 12.47 -6.44
CA ILE A 95 -14.95 12.89 -5.69
C ILE A 95 -14.49 13.82 -4.55
N ALA A 96 -15.09 15.00 -4.46
CA ALA A 96 -14.89 15.95 -3.37
C ALA A 96 -16.15 15.98 -2.49
N VAL A 97 -15.96 16.00 -1.17
CA VAL A 97 -17.05 16.12 -0.19
C VAL A 97 -16.99 17.52 0.41
N ALA A 98 -18.09 18.27 0.30
CA ALA A 98 -18.25 19.58 0.93
C ALA A 98 -19.26 19.47 2.07
N PHE A 99 -18.86 19.90 3.26
CA PHE A 99 -19.74 19.96 4.43
C PHE A 99 -19.40 21.20 5.25
N ALA A 100 -20.41 21.78 5.91
CA ALA A 100 -20.19 22.87 6.85
C ALA A 100 -19.61 22.31 8.15
N LEU A 101 -18.51 22.89 8.63
CA LEU A 101 -17.98 22.58 9.95
C LEU A 101 -18.89 23.21 11.02
N ILE A 102 -19.65 22.37 11.72
CA ILE A 102 -20.31 22.76 12.96
C ILE A 102 -19.47 22.28 14.13
N LYS A 103 -19.60 22.94 15.28
CA LYS A 103 -19.01 22.42 16.52
C LYS A 103 -19.73 21.11 16.90
N GLY A 104 -18.94 20.08 17.18
CA GLY A 104 -19.38 18.82 17.78
C GLY A 104 -19.57 18.91 19.28
#